data_AF-A0A7X0ARR3-F1
#
_entry.id   AF-A0A7X0ARR3-F1
#
_cell.length_a   1.000
_cell.length_b   1.000
_cell.length_c   1.000
_cell.angle_alpha   90.00
_cell.angle_beta   90.00
_cell.angle_gamma   90.00
#
_symmetry.space_group_name_H-M   'P 1'
#
loop_
_entity.id
_entity.type
_entity.pdbx_description
1 polymer ?
#
loop_
_entity_poly.entity_id
_entity_poly.type
_entity_poly.pdbx_seq_one_letter_code
_entity_poly.pdbx_strand_id
1 'polypeptide(L)'
;MRWQLACIPLLFFTTVSLAFAQKLHGLELVYTRNDTVCDGLGKMLRSDMHCRPLDDTSCGPSKASGLGAYPGDSYKQIAVNEYGYTEIALPTVPPKNGVAIVYVEEFQGDHRARLMEAWKITDTDLQHVLALPPGPMVGKNGSQISVAKETNSAAFSAMLGHGQKVANEWSPVVPFGEAQFLISRECERSSEGWSYGMHVCPKITAISVYEINSHQPALQCKFRPRNTARDDKNKK
;
A
#
# COMPACT_ATOMS: atom_id res chain seq x y z
N MET A 1 53.96 -65.92 -17.87
CA MET A 1 53.33 -64.60 -18.13
C MET A 1 52.17 -64.43 -17.16
N ARG A 2 52.33 -63.57 -16.14
CA ARG A 2 51.27 -63.22 -15.17
C ARG A 2 50.83 -61.80 -15.48
N TRP A 3 49.54 -61.62 -15.78
CA TRP A 3 48.91 -60.30 -15.93
C TRP A 3 48.28 -59.92 -14.59
N GLN A 4 48.73 -58.81 -14.01
CA GLN A 4 48.09 -58.20 -12.84
C GLN A 4 47.08 -57.16 -13.34
N LEU A 5 45.79 -57.43 -13.09
CA LEU A 5 44.72 -56.47 -13.28
C LEU A 5 44.68 -55.53 -12.06
N ALA A 6 44.98 -54.26 -12.30
CA ALA A 6 44.83 -53.20 -11.31
C ALA A 6 43.34 -52.83 -11.17
N CYS A 7 42.80 -53.03 -9.97
CA CYS A 7 41.45 -52.62 -9.60
C CYS A 7 41.49 -51.14 -9.19
N ILE A 8 40.88 -50.25 -9.99
CA ILE A 8 40.76 -48.82 -9.68
C ILE A 8 39.43 -48.61 -8.97
N PRO A 9 39.40 -48.17 -7.69
CA PRO A 9 38.15 -47.84 -7.03
C PRO A 9 37.59 -46.52 -7.56
N LEU A 10 36.43 -46.57 -8.19
CA LEU A 10 35.60 -45.41 -8.53
C LEU A 10 34.97 -44.85 -7.25
N LEU A 11 35.55 -43.77 -6.72
CA LEU A 11 34.93 -42.96 -5.66
C LEU A 11 33.80 -42.11 -6.26
N PHE A 12 32.56 -42.56 -6.06
CA PHE A 12 31.38 -41.73 -6.31
C PHE A 12 31.24 -40.69 -5.19
N PHE A 13 31.59 -39.43 -5.48
CA PHE A 13 31.23 -38.30 -4.64
C PHE A 13 29.78 -37.90 -4.94
N THR A 14 28.84 -38.35 -4.11
CA THR A 14 27.49 -37.76 -4.07
C THR A 14 27.57 -36.41 -3.38
N THR A 15 27.64 -35.33 -4.16
CA THR A 15 27.41 -33.98 -3.64
C THR A 15 25.94 -33.85 -3.29
N VAL A 16 25.61 -33.98 -2.00
CA VAL A 16 24.30 -33.58 -1.48
C VAL A 16 24.28 -32.06 -1.53
N SER A 17 23.70 -31.51 -2.60
CA SER A 17 23.31 -30.11 -2.63
C SER A 17 22.21 -29.93 -1.59
N LEU A 18 22.59 -29.45 -0.39
CA LEU A 18 21.66 -28.79 0.51
C LEU A 18 21.14 -27.56 -0.24
N ALA A 19 20.03 -27.74 -0.96
CA ALA A 19 19.18 -26.63 -1.34
C ALA A 19 18.76 -25.97 -0.04
N PHE A 20 19.43 -24.86 0.31
CA PHE A 20 18.91 -23.93 1.27
C PHE A 20 17.57 -23.45 0.70
N ALA A 21 16.49 -24.12 1.08
CA ALA A 21 15.17 -23.55 1.06
C ALA A 21 15.26 -22.33 1.97
N GLN A 22 15.57 -21.18 1.38
CA GLN A 22 15.37 -19.89 2.03
C GLN A 22 13.89 -19.84 2.38
N LYS A 23 13.58 -20.14 3.64
CA LYS A 23 12.32 -19.74 4.24
C LYS A 23 12.23 -18.23 4.05
N LEU A 24 11.49 -17.81 3.03
CA LEU A 24 10.97 -16.46 2.85
C LEU A 24 10.07 -16.17 4.07
N HIS A 25 10.67 -15.73 5.16
CA HIS A 25 9.98 -15.28 6.36
C HIS A 25 10.48 -13.88 6.69
N GLY A 26 9.73 -12.89 6.22
CA GLY A 26 9.91 -11.47 6.51
C GLY A 26 10.54 -10.69 5.35
N LEU A 27 9.72 -9.91 4.65
CA LEU A 27 10.18 -8.86 3.74
C LEU A 27 11.02 -7.87 4.58
N GLU A 28 12.30 -7.73 4.28
CA GLU A 28 13.16 -6.74 4.94
C GLU A 28 12.75 -5.34 4.47
N LEU A 29 12.26 -4.51 5.39
CA LEU A 29 11.96 -3.10 5.14
C LEU A 29 13.26 -2.38 4.78
N VAL A 30 13.38 -1.96 3.52
CA VAL A 30 14.51 -1.14 3.08
C VAL A 30 14.31 0.28 3.61
N TYR A 31 15.26 0.76 4.43
CA TYR A 31 15.27 2.13 4.94
C TYR A 31 16.23 2.97 4.12
N THR A 32 15.70 3.95 3.38
CA THR A 32 16.49 4.92 2.62
C THR A 32 16.04 6.31 3.02
N ARG A 33 16.73 6.95 3.95
CA ARG A 33 16.36 8.28 4.42
C ARG A 33 16.83 9.36 3.44
N ASN A 34 15.90 10.15 2.93
CA ASN A 34 16.18 11.37 2.16
C ASN A 34 15.66 12.60 2.92
N ASP A 35 16.56 13.37 3.53
CA ASP A 35 16.16 14.51 4.39
C ASP A 35 15.35 15.59 3.65
N THR A 36 15.62 15.83 2.36
CA THR A 36 14.86 16.79 1.55
C THR A 36 13.41 16.34 1.38
N VAL A 37 13.19 15.05 1.10
CA VAL A 37 11.86 14.45 1.02
C VAL A 37 11.18 14.51 2.40
N CYS A 38 11.91 14.16 3.46
CA CYS A 38 11.39 14.16 4.83
C CYS A 38 10.94 15.55 5.27
N ASP A 39 11.75 16.57 5.04
CA ASP A 39 11.43 17.95 5.42
C ASP A 39 10.29 18.52 4.58
N GLY A 40 10.28 18.24 3.28
CA GLY A 40 9.24 18.68 2.36
C GLY A 40 7.88 18.09 2.70
N LEU A 41 7.80 16.76 2.79
CA LEU A 41 6.57 16.06 3.16
C LEU A 41 6.18 16.37 4.61
N GLY A 42 7.14 16.51 5.52
CA GLY A 42 6.88 16.94 6.90
C GLY A 42 6.21 18.32 6.98
N LYS A 43 6.64 19.28 6.15
CA LYS A 43 5.99 20.60 6.04
C LYS A 43 4.59 20.50 5.46
N MET A 44 4.41 19.71 4.40
CA MET A 44 3.10 19.46 3.79
C MET A 44 2.11 18.89 4.83
N LEU A 45 2.53 17.86 5.56
CA LEU A 45 1.71 17.21 6.60
C LEU A 45 1.32 18.16 7.74
N ARG A 46 2.21 19.05 8.16
CA ARG A 46 1.92 20.05 9.20
C ARG A 46 1.02 21.18 8.71
N SER A 47 1.04 21.46 7.41
CA SER A 47 0.23 22.52 6.81
C SER A 47 -1.24 22.14 6.65
N ASP A 48 -1.57 20.85 6.68
CA ASP A 48 -2.96 20.39 6.64
C ASP A 48 -3.66 20.69 7.97
N MET A 49 -4.57 21.67 7.96
CA MET A 49 -5.32 22.08 9.14
C MET A 49 -6.38 21.06 9.59
N HIS A 50 -6.79 20.13 8.73
CA HIS A 50 -7.83 19.13 9.00
C HIS A 50 -7.28 17.77 9.44
N CYS A 51 -5.99 17.55 9.19
CA CYS A 51 -5.24 16.44 9.74
C CYS A 51 -3.84 16.98 10.02
N ARG A 52 -3.60 17.40 11.27
CA ARG A 52 -2.26 17.64 11.81
C ARG A 52 -1.84 16.41 12.59
N PRO A 53 -1.40 15.34 11.93
CA PRO A 53 -1.15 14.04 12.56
C PRO A 53 0.02 14.05 13.57
N LEU A 54 0.63 15.21 13.82
CA LEU A 54 1.68 15.44 14.82
C LEU A 54 1.25 16.37 15.96
N ASP A 55 0.12 17.09 15.81
CA ASP A 55 -0.40 18.06 16.78
C ASP A 55 -1.78 17.68 17.32
N ASP A 56 -2.59 16.93 16.56
CA ASP A 56 -3.97 16.60 16.90
C ASP A 56 -4.21 15.09 17.07
N THR A 57 -5.13 14.76 17.97
CA THR A 57 -5.51 13.39 18.38
C THR A 57 -6.62 12.79 17.52
N SER A 58 -6.97 13.43 16.41
CA SER A 58 -7.87 12.88 15.40
C SER A 58 -7.57 13.51 14.04
N CYS A 59 -7.49 12.68 13.00
CA CYS A 59 -7.53 13.15 11.62
C CYS A 59 -8.94 13.00 11.08
N GLY A 60 -9.63 14.13 10.90
CA GLY A 60 -10.93 14.17 10.24
C GLY A 60 -10.81 13.84 8.74
N PRO A 61 -11.92 13.75 8.00
CA PRO A 61 -11.90 13.62 6.54
C PRO A 61 -11.28 14.87 5.90
N SER A 62 -9.95 14.90 5.73
CA SER A 62 -9.25 15.99 5.05
C SER A 62 -9.13 15.70 3.56
N LYS A 63 -9.66 16.61 2.73
CA LYS A 63 -9.44 16.59 1.28
C LYS A 63 -8.00 16.94 0.89
N ALA A 64 -7.24 17.63 1.74
CA ALA A 64 -5.96 18.24 1.37
C ALA A 64 -4.78 17.26 1.42
N SER A 65 -4.67 16.44 2.46
CA SER A 65 -3.64 15.38 2.56
C SER A 65 -4.16 14.00 2.17
N GLY A 66 -5.48 13.84 2.06
CA GLY A 66 -6.11 12.53 1.98
C GLY A 66 -5.94 11.69 3.24
N LEU A 67 -5.32 12.17 4.33
CA LEU A 67 -5.03 11.34 5.52
C LEU A 67 -6.22 11.09 6.45
N GLY A 68 -7.42 11.50 6.04
CA GLY A 68 -8.63 11.27 6.81
C GLY A 68 -9.07 9.80 6.83
N ALA A 69 -10.10 9.51 7.62
CA ALA A 69 -10.77 8.20 7.58
C ALA A 69 -11.55 7.97 6.27
N TYR A 70 -11.90 9.04 5.55
CA TYR A 70 -12.59 8.97 4.27
C TYR A 70 -11.70 9.54 3.16
N PRO A 71 -11.46 8.79 2.07
CA PRO A 71 -10.61 9.23 0.97
C PRO A 71 -11.18 10.38 0.13
N GLY A 72 -12.48 10.65 0.15
CA GLY A 72 -13.06 11.79 -0.59
C GLY A 72 -12.81 11.73 -2.09
N ASP A 73 -12.55 12.89 -2.72
CA ASP A 73 -12.31 12.99 -4.17
C ASP A 73 -10.87 12.58 -4.58
N SER A 74 -10.11 11.91 -3.69
CA SER A 74 -8.69 11.58 -3.91
C SER A 74 -8.46 10.27 -4.67
N TYR A 75 -9.55 9.59 -5.06
CA TYR A 75 -9.51 8.36 -5.85
C TYR A 75 -10.64 8.30 -6.87
N LYS A 76 -10.48 7.41 -7.84
CA LYS A 76 -11.41 7.11 -8.91
C LYS A 76 -11.77 5.63 -8.85
N GLN A 77 -13.02 5.33 -8.56
CA GLN A 77 -13.56 3.98 -8.58
C GLN A 77 -13.44 3.39 -10.00
N ILE A 78 -13.00 2.14 -10.15
CA ILE A 78 -12.86 1.46 -11.45
C ILE A 78 -13.65 0.16 -11.55
N ALA A 79 -13.99 -0.47 -10.42
CA ALA A 79 -14.85 -1.65 -10.38
C ALA A 79 -15.62 -1.75 -9.05
N VAL A 80 -16.79 -2.40 -9.09
CA VAL A 80 -17.62 -2.67 -7.90
C VAL A 80 -18.40 -3.98 -8.06
N ASN A 81 -18.65 -4.72 -6.97
CA ASN A 81 -19.51 -5.91 -7.01
C ASN A 81 -21.01 -5.58 -7.04
N GLU A 82 -21.84 -6.62 -7.21
CA GLU A 82 -23.31 -6.52 -7.28
C GLU A 82 -23.96 -5.79 -6.10
N TYR A 83 -23.31 -5.79 -4.94
CA TYR A 83 -23.87 -5.32 -3.69
C TYR A 83 -23.25 -4.01 -3.20
N GLY A 84 -22.34 -3.40 -3.96
CA GLY A 84 -21.68 -2.15 -3.58
C GLY A 84 -20.74 -2.29 -2.38
N TYR A 85 -20.32 -3.52 -2.07
CA TYR A 85 -19.49 -3.85 -0.92
C TYR A 85 -18.03 -3.97 -1.33
N THR A 86 -17.78 -4.67 -2.43
CA THR A 86 -16.43 -4.77 -3.01
C THR A 86 -16.17 -3.60 -3.93
N GLU A 87 -15.06 -2.89 -3.75
CA GLU A 87 -14.63 -1.80 -4.63
C GLU A 87 -13.16 -1.94 -5.03
N ILE A 88 -12.83 -1.60 -6.28
CA ILE A 88 -11.46 -1.31 -6.69
C ILE A 88 -11.40 0.12 -7.20
N ALA A 89 -10.39 0.84 -6.74
CA ALA A 89 -10.19 2.25 -6.99
C ALA A 89 -8.72 2.57 -7.32
N LEU A 90 -8.50 3.69 -8.01
CA LEU A 90 -7.19 4.24 -8.33
C LEU A 90 -6.99 5.59 -7.62
N PRO A 91 -5.79 5.93 -7.11
CA PRO A 91 -5.51 7.31 -6.73
C PRO A 91 -5.66 8.25 -7.94
N THR A 92 -5.97 9.52 -7.69
CA THR A 92 -5.97 10.56 -8.75
C THR A 92 -4.58 10.81 -9.34
N VAL A 93 -3.54 10.40 -8.61
CA VAL A 93 -2.15 10.45 -9.07
C VAL A 93 -1.91 9.29 -10.05
N PRO A 94 -1.47 9.55 -11.30
CA PRO A 94 -1.28 8.50 -12.30
C PRO A 94 -0.14 7.54 -11.93
N PRO A 95 -0.13 6.30 -12.44
CA PRO A 95 0.98 5.36 -12.29
C PRO A 95 2.33 5.98 -12.71
N LYS A 96 3.42 5.57 -12.05
CA LYS A 96 4.78 6.05 -12.36
C LYS A 96 5.79 4.92 -12.28
N ASN A 97 6.81 4.97 -13.13
CA ASN A 97 7.90 3.99 -13.19
C ASN A 97 7.39 2.54 -13.34
N GLY A 98 6.31 2.34 -14.11
CA GLY A 98 5.69 1.03 -14.33
C GLY A 98 4.95 0.47 -13.12
N VAL A 99 4.71 1.26 -12.08
CA VAL A 99 4.01 0.86 -10.86
C VAL A 99 2.72 1.65 -10.71
N ALA A 100 1.65 0.93 -10.38
CA ALA A 100 0.36 1.51 -10.00
C ALA A 100 0.01 1.12 -8.56
N ILE A 101 -0.67 2.03 -7.87
CA ILE A 101 -1.34 1.73 -6.60
C ILE A 101 -2.83 1.55 -6.89
N VAL A 102 -3.41 0.48 -6.37
CA VAL A 102 -4.86 0.24 -6.37
C VAL A 102 -5.36 0.13 -4.95
N TYR A 103 -6.53 0.71 -4.72
CA TYR A 103 -7.25 0.57 -3.46
C TYR A 103 -8.31 -0.51 -3.60
N VAL A 104 -8.41 -1.37 -2.60
CA VAL A 104 -9.30 -2.53 -2.60
C VAL A 104 -10.15 -2.50 -1.34
N GLU A 105 -11.47 -2.45 -1.50
CA GLU A 105 -12.46 -2.53 -0.43
C GLU A 105 -13.24 -3.85 -0.54
N GLU A 106 -13.43 -4.56 0.58
CA GLU A 106 -14.20 -5.81 0.76
C GLU A 106 -14.21 -6.77 -0.45
N PHE A 107 -13.05 -7.13 -1.01
CA PHE A 107 -12.99 -7.94 -2.22
C PHE A 107 -13.26 -9.43 -1.95
N GLN A 108 -14.18 -10.04 -2.72
CA GLN A 108 -14.60 -11.45 -2.64
C GLN A 108 -15.33 -11.89 -1.35
N GLY A 109 -16.10 -11.00 -0.70
CA GLY A 109 -16.96 -11.40 0.42
C GLY A 109 -16.22 -11.54 1.76
N ASP A 110 -15.06 -10.90 1.89
CA ASP A 110 -14.36 -10.78 3.16
C ASP A 110 -15.25 -10.02 4.17
N HIS A 111 -15.40 -10.57 5.38
CA HIS A 111 -16.37 -10.10 6.38
C HIS A 111 -15.95 -8.81 7.11
N ARG A 112 -14.88 -8.15 6.66
CA ARG A 112 -14.37 -6.92 7.28
C ARG A 112 -14.93 -5.73 6.55
N ALA A 113 -15.99 -5.15 7.12
CA ALA A 113 -16.62 -3.95 6.59
C ALA A 113 -15.56 -2.89 6.23
N ARG A 114 -15.56 -2.37 5.01
CA ARG A 114 -14.87 -1.18 4.47
C ARG A 114 -13.42 -0.95 4.92
N LEU A 115 -12.62 -2.02 4.97
CA LEU A 115 -11.17 -1.88 4.96
C LEU A 115 -10.72 -1.56 3.54
N MET A 116 -10.23 -0.35 3.31
CA MET A 116 -9.62 0.00 2.04
C MET A 116 -8.12 -0.31 2.11
N GLU A 117 -7.72 -1.46 1.58
CA GLU A 117 -6.32 -1.86 1.49
C GLU A 117 -5.63 -1.14 0.32
N ALA A 118 -4.33 -0.85 0.45
CA ALA A 118 -3.53 -0.35 -0.65
C ALA A 118 -2.61 -1.44 -1.19
N TRP A 119 -2.66 -1.65 -2.50
CA TRP A 119 -1.90 -2.66 -3.21
C TRP A 119 -1.03 -2.01 -4.28
N LYS A 120 0.22 -2.47 -4.35
CA LYS A 120 1.17 -2.13 -5.40
C LYS A 120 1.12 -3.22 -6.48
N ILE A 121 0.87 -2.83 -7.71
CA ILE A 121 0.82 -3.71 -8.88
C ILE A 121 1.65 -3.12 -10.01
N THR A 122 1.89 -3.90 -11.06
CA THR A 122 2.49 -3.35 -12.28
C THR A 122 1.45 -2.54 -13.05
N ASP A 123 1.87 -1.43 -13.66
CA ASP A 123 0.98 -0.65 -14.53
C ASP A 123 0.50 -1.50 -15.72
N THR A 124 1.35 -2.40 -16.23
CA THR A 124 0.98 -3.33 -17.31
C THR A 124 -0.19 -4.24 -16.93
N ASP A 125 -0.16 -4.87 -15.75
CA ASP A 125 -1.27 -5.72 -15.30
C ASP A 125 -2.54 -4.89 -15.12
N LEU A 126 -2.43 -3.67 -14.59
CA LEU A 126 -3.57 -2.75 -14.47
C LEU A 126 -4.17 -2.42 -15.84
N GLN A 127 -3.35 -2.01 -16.81
CA GLN A 127 -3.83 -1.68 -18.16
C GLN A 127 -4.50 -2.88 -18.84
N HIS A 128 -3.97 -4.10 -18.64
CA HIS A 128 -4.61 -5.31 -19.15
C HIS A 128 -6.02 -5.46 -18.58
N VAL A 129 -6.18 -5.40 -17.26
CA VAL A 129 -7.49 -5.55 -16.63
C VAL A 129 -8.45 -4.44 -17.04
N LEU A 130 -7.98 -3.20 -17.16
CA LEU A 130 -8.79 -2.06 -17.59
C LEU A 130 -9.23 -2.14 -19.07
N ALA A 131 -8.47 -2.84 -19.92
CA ALA A 131 -8.80 -3.06 -21.32
C ALA A 131 -9.86 -4.16 -21.54
N LEU A 132 -10.15 -4.98 -20.53
CA LEU A 132 -11.15 -6.03 -20.62
C LEU A 132 -12.57 -5.45 -20.71
N PRO A 133 -13.41 -5.87 -21.68
CA PRO A 133 -14.80 -5.43 -21.76
C PRO A 133 -15.62 -5.76 -20.49
N PRO A 134 -16.60 -4.93 -20.08
CA PRO A 134 -17.02 -3.67 -20.70
C PRO A 134 -16.10 -2.46 -20.50
N GLY A 135 -14.92 -2.62 -19.87
CA GLY A 135 -14.05 -1.52 -19.49
C GLY A 135 -14.73 -0.55 -18.51
N PRO A 136 -14.04 0.52 -18.07
CA PRO A 136 -14.68 1.56 -17.28
C PRO A 136 -15.72 2.33 -18.13
N MET A 137 -17.02 2.17 -17.84
CA MET A 137 -18.08 2.86 -18.57
C MET A 137 -18.12 4.36 -18.24
N VAL A 138 -17.87 5.22 -19.22
CA VAL A 138 -17.98 6.68 -19.11
C VAL A 138 -19.41 7.11 -19.45
N GLY A 139 -20.06 7.81 -18.53
CA GLY A 139 -21.39 8.38 -18.69
C GLY A 139 -21.44 9.43 -19.77
N LYS A 140 -22.62 9.66 -20.33
CA LYS A 140 -22.86 10.67 -21.39
C LYS A 140 -22.39 12.09 -21.01
N ASN A 141 -22.18 12.36 -19.72
CA ASN A 141 -21.74 13.66 -19.20
C ASN A 141 -20.34 13.63 -18.57
N GLY A 142 -19.53 12.59 -18.85
CA GLY A 142 -18.23 12.39 -18.20
C GLY A 142 -18.30 11.88 -16.75
N SER A 143 -19.51 11.71 -16.20
CA SER A 143 -19.72 11.04 -14.92
C SER A 143 -19.44 9.54 -15.05
N GLN A 144 -18.86 8.91 -14.03
CA GLN A 144 -18.74 7.46 -14.02
C GLN A 144 -20.14 6.84 -13.93
N ILE A 145 -20.51 6.00 -14.90
CA ILE A 145 -21.71 5.16 -14.76
C ILE A 145 -21.31 4.01 -13.83
N SER A 146 -22.19 3.64 -12.90
CA SER A 146 -22.04 2.38 -12.15
C SER A 146 -21.74 1.25 -13.15
N VAL A 147 -20.55 0.66 -13.01
CA VAL A 147 -20.07 -0.44 -13.84
C VAL A 147 -21.02 -1.63 -13.69
N ALA A 148 -21.24 -2.40 -14.76
CA ALA A 148 -22.02 -3.62 -14.67
C ALA A 148 -21.44 -4.54 -13.58
N LYS A 149 -22.34 -5.13 -12.79
CA LYS A 149 -22.06 -5.96 -11.62
C LYS A 149 -20.99 -7.02 -11.94
N GLU A 150 -19.97 -7.12 -11.08
CA GLU A 150 -18.87 -8.11 -11.17
C GLU A 150 -17.91 -7.98 -12.37
N THR A 151 -17.90 -6.85 -13.08
CA THR A 151 -17.01 -6.64 -14.22
C THR A 151 -15.55 -6.95 -13.87
N ASN A 152 -15.01 -7.96 -14.54
CA ASN A 152 -13.62 -8.39 -14.46
C ASN A 152 -13.12 -8.77 -13.06
N SER A 153 -14.00 -9.12 -12.12
CA SER A 153 -13.63 -9.49 -10.74
C SER A 153 -12.55 -10.59 -10.70
N ALA A 154 -12.69 -11.65 -11.50
CA ALA A 154 -11.67 -12.70 -11.61
C ALA A 154 -10.32 -12.17 -12.13
N ALA A 155 -10.33 -11.24 -13.09
CA ALA A 155 -9.10 -10.64 -13.63
C ALA A 155 -8.43 -9.71 -12.62
N PHE A 156 -9.21 -8.92 -11.88
CA PHE A 156 -8.69 -8.13 -10.76
C PHE A 156 -8.10 -9.02 -9.66
N SER A 157 -8.76 -10.14 -9.34
CA SER A 157 -8.25 -11.13 -8.39
C SER A 157 -6.88 -11.68 -8.83
N ALA A 158 -6.77 -12.04 -10.11
CA ALA A 158 -5.54 -12.55 -10.70
C ALA A 158 -4.42 -11.48 -10.66
N MET A 159 -4.75 -10.22 -11.00
CA MET A 159 -3.83 -9.09 -10.91
C MET A 159 -3.31 -8.89 -9.48
N LEU A 160 -4.18 -8.93 -8.47
CA LEU A 160 -3.77 -8.82 -7.07
C LEU A 160 -2.88 -9.99 -6.63
N GLY A 161 -3.06 -11.18 -7.21
CA GLY A 161 -2.19 -12.34 -7.00
C GLY A 161 -0.73 -12.12 -7.42
N HIS A 162 -0.48 -11.17 -8.33
CA HIS A 162 0.88 -10.73 -8.72
C HIS A 162 1.32 -9.44 -8.00
N GLY A 163 0.42 -8.82 -7.26
CA GLY A 163 0.66 -7.58 -6.53
C GLY A 163 1.30 -7.78 -5.16
N GLN A 164 1.61 -6.66 -4.52
CA GLN A 164 2.08 -6.60 -3.14
C GLN A 164 1.14 -5.69 -2.35
N LYS A 165 0.52 -6.22 -1.29
CA LYS A 165 -0.17 -5.35 -0.31
C LYS A 165 0.86 -4.48 0.41
N VAL A 166 0.65 -3.17 0.39
CA VAL A 166 1.56 -2.17 0.96
C VAL A 166 0.98 -1.44 2.16
N ALA A 167 -0.35 -1.40 2.30
CA ALA A 167 -1.01 -0.94 3.52
C ALA A 167 -2.29 -1.73 3.79
N ASN A 168 -2.57 -1.97 5.07
CA ASN A 168 -3.83 -2.59 5.50
C ASN A 168 -4.96 -1.58 5.63
N GLU A 169 -4.70 -0.28 5.52
CA GLU A 169 -5.71 0.76 5.57
C GLU A 169 -5.45 1.82 4.50
N TRP A 170 -6.44 2.69 4.34
CA TRP A 170 -6.36 3.81 3.42
C TRP A 170 -5.07 4.60 3.67
N SER A 171 -4.27 4.73 2.60
CA SER A 171 -2.96 5.37 2.62
C SER A 171 -2.81 6.21 1.35
N PRO A 172 -2.90 7.55 1.44
CA PRO A 172 -2.88 8.40 0.26
C PRO A 172 -1.53 8.32 -0.45
N VAL A 173 -1.61 8.37 -1.79
CA VAL A 173 -0.46 8.53 -2.67
C VAL A 173 -0.28 10.01 -2.99
N VAL A 174 0.90 10.55 -2.72
CA VAL A 174 1.24 11.95 -2.98
C VAL A 174 2.44 12.06 -3.94
N PRO A 175 2.40 12.97 -4.92
CA PRO A 175 3.57 13.29 -5.71
C PRO A 175 4.47 14.25 -4.93
N PHE A 176 5.78 14.02 -4.95
CA PHE A 176 6.76 14.98 -4.42
C PHE A 176 8.03 14.95 -5.27
N GLY A 177 8.32 16.07 -5.94
CA GLY A 177 9.34 16.11 -6.99
C GLY A 177 9.02 15.13 -8.11
N GLU A 178 9.99 14.29 -8.46
CA GLU A 178 9.82 13.23 -9.47
C GLU A 178 9.43 11.88 -8.87
N ALA A 179 9.20 11.76 -7.57
CA ALA A 179 8.80 10.51 -6.95
C ALA A 179 7.34 10.54 -6.47
N GLN A 180 6.82 9.35 -6.21
CA GLN A 180 5.50 9.17 -5.59
C GLN A 180 5.70 8.48 -4.24
N PHE A 181 4.91 8.91 -3.27
CA PHE A 181 5.03 8.43 -1.92
C PHE A 181 3.67 7.96 -1.40
N LEU A 182 3.67 6.82 -0.73
CA LEU A 182 2.54 6.32 0.03
C LEU A 182 2.71 6.74 1.49
N ILE A 183 1.68 7.37 2.05
CA ILE A 183 1.70 7.78 3.46
C ILE A 183 0.83 6.83 4.25
N SER A 184 1.45 6.06 5.15
CA SER A 184 0.75 5.15 6.06
C SER A 184 0.70 5.74 7.46
N ARG A 185 -0.42 5.56 8.16
CA ARG A 185 -0.53 5.89 9.58
C ARG A 185 -0.23 4.64 10.41
N GLU A 186 0.27 4.86 11.61
CA GLU A 186 0.35 3.85 12.66
C GLU A 186 -0.51 4.32 13.81
N CYS A 187 -1.54 3.54 14.14
CA CYS A 187 -2.53 3.89 15.13
C CYS A 187 -2.15 3.33 16.50
N GLU A 188 -2.58 3.99 17.57
CA GLU A 188 -2.55 3.36 18.89
C GLU A 188 -3.60 2.26 18.90
N ARG A 189 -3.16 1.02 19.12
CA ARG A 189 -4.02 -0.18 19.07
C ARG A 189 -5.27 -0.09 19.94
N SER A 190 -5.22 0.61 21.08
CA SER A 190 -6.39 0.82 21.96
C SER A 190 -7.38 1.85 21.44
N SER A 191 -6.99 2.67 20.46
CA SER A 191 -7.83 3.67 19.82
C SER A 191 -8.39 3.21 18.47
N GLU A 192 -7.79 2.18 17.86
CA GLU A 192 -8.26 1.58 16.62
C GLU A 192 -9.68 1.05 16.77
N GLY A 193 -10.51 1.28 15.76
CA GLY A 193 -11.89 0.84 15.77
C GLY A 193 -12.56 0.96 14.42
N TRP A 194 -13.88 0.79 14.45
CA TRP A 194 -14.73 0.86 13.26
C TRP A 194 -15.86 1.84 13.52
N SER A 195 -16.06 2.79 12.60
CA SER A 195 -17.16 3.75 12.66
C SER A 195 -17.87 3.80 11.32
N TYR A 196 -19.18 3.53 11.30
CA TYR A 196 -19.99 3.46 10.08
C TYR A 196 -19.38 2.54 9.00
N GLY A 197 -18.80 1.42 9.43
CA GLY A 197 -18.13 0.45 8.58
C GLY A 197 -16.70 0.81 8.20
N MET A 198 -16.21 2.03 8.46
CA MET A 198 -14.85 2.45 8.08
C MET A 198 -13.85 2.24 9.23
N HIS A 199 -12.63 1.82 8.90
CA HIS A 199 -11.53 1.78 9.86
C HIS A 199 -11.22 3.21 10.33
N VAL A 200 -11.28 3.42 11.64
CA VAL A 200 -10.91 4.70 12.24
C VAL A 200 -9.61 4.56 13.00
N CYS A 201 -8.76 5.57 12.80
CA CYS A 201 -7.48 5.73 13.48
C CYS A 201 -7.50 7.07 14.24
N PRO A 202 -8.22 7.17 15.38
CA PRO A 202 -8.30 8.42 16.14
C PRO A 202 -6.91 8.85 16.57
N LYS A 203 -6.18 8.00 17.32
CA LYS A 203 -4.88 8.37 17.85
C LYS A 203 -3.75 7.81 16.99
N ILE A 204 -3.15 8.69 16.19
CA ILE A 204 -1.96 8.39 15.37
C ILE A 204 -0.71 8.44 16.25
N THR A 205 0.08 7.38 16.24
CA THR A 205 1.35 7.24 16.98
C THR A 205 2.58 7.46 16.09
N ALA A 206 2.45 7.22 14.79
CA ALA A 206 3.44 7.59 13.80
C ALA A 206 2.83 7.72 12.41
N ILE A 207 3.56 8.40 11.52
CA ILE A 207 3.33 8.41 10.09
C ILE A 207 4.58 7.93 9.40
N SER A 208 4.42 6.94 8.53
CA SER A 208 5.50 6.36 7.74
C SER A 208 5.28 6.75 6.28
N VAL A 209 6.33 7.27 5.65
CA VAL A 209 6.33 7.64 4.23
C VAL A 209 7.16 6.64 3.46
N TYR A 210 6.53 5.97 2.52
CA TYR A 210 7.17 4.97 1.67
C TYR A 210 7.30 5.53 0.26
N GLU A 211 8.49 5.41 -0.33
CA GLU A 211 8.65 5.66 -1.75
C GLU A 211 8.02 4.52 -2.56
N ILE A 212 7.20 4.89 -3.55
CA ILE A 212 6.60 3.95 -4.48
C ILE A 212 7.56 3.78 -5.66
N ASN A 213 8.15 2.59 -5.76
CA ASN A 213 9.00 2.20 -6.88
C ASN A 213 8.76 0.71 -7.23
N SER A 214 9.41 0.23 -8.29
CA SER A 214 9.27 -1.15 -8.78
C SER A 214 9.82 -2.20 -7.82
N HIS A 215 10.67 -1.81 -6.88
CA HIS A 215 11.22 -2.66 -5.83
C HIS A 215 10.33 -2.63 -4.58
N GLN A 216 10.83 -3.18 -3.48
CA GLN A 216 10.13 -3.13 -2.19
C GLN A 216 9.88 -1.68 -1.76
N PRO A 217 8.71 -1.36 -1.18
CA PRO A 217 8.46 -0.03 -0.65
C PRO A 217 9.58 0.36 0.33
N ALA A 218 10.24 1.47 0.06
CA ALA A 218 11.36 1.94 0.86
C ALA A 218 10.88 3.01 1.84
N LEU A 219 11.08 2.78 3.15
CA LEU A 219 10.71 3.76 4.18
C LEU A 219 11.68 4.94 4.11
N GLN A 220 11.15 6.13 3.86
CA GLN A 220 11.92 7.37 3.73
C GLN A 220 11.97 8.13 5.04
N CYS A 221 10.80 8.35 5.64
CA CYS A 221 10.67 8.99 6.94
C CYS A 221 9.61 8.31 7.80
N LYS A 222 9.83 8.44 9.11
CA LYS A 222 8.84 8.15 10.13
C LYS A 222 8.69 9.36 11.05
N PHE A 223 7.54 10.01 11.00
CA PHE A 223 7.20 11.12 11.89
C PHE A 223 6.47 10.58 13.11
N ARG A 224 6.79 11.10 14.30
CA ARG A 224 6.09 10.78 15.54
C ARG A 224 5.57 12.07 16.17
N PRO A 225 4.41 12.04 16.85
CA PRO A 225 3.94 13.18 17.63
C PRO A 225 5.02 13.66 18.61
N ARG A 226 5.12 14.98 18.82
CA ARG A 226 6.01 15.50 19.87
C ARG A 226 5.49 15.00 21.21
N ASN A 227 6.37 14.37 22.01
CA ASN A 227 6.07 14.08 23.40
C ASN A 227 6.03 15.39 24.19
N THR A 228 4.85 16.02 24.24
CA THR A 228 4.62 17.26 25.02
C THR A 228 4.93 17.08 26.51
N ALA A 229 4.82 15.86 27.03
CA ALA A 229 5.09 15.55 28.44
C ALA A 229 6.57 15.61 28.86
N ARG A 230 7.53 15.66 27.92
CA ARG A 230 8.98 15.71 28.25
C ARG A 230 9.55 17.12 28.28
N ASP A 231 8.96 18.06 27.55
CA ASP A 231 9.50 19.42 27.43
C ASP A 231 9.12 20.33 28.61
N ASP A 232 8.06 20.01 29.36
CA ASP A 232 7.67 20.79 30.56
C ASP A 232 8.54 20.49 31.80
N LYS A 233 9.33 19.42 31.79
CA LYS A 233 10.25 19.10 32.91
C LYS A 233 11.58 19.86 32.85
N ASN A 234 11.88 20.53 31.74
CA ASN A 234 13.11 21.31 31.55
C ASN A 234 12.87 22.82 31.56
N LYS A 235 11.67 23.28 31.91
CA LYS A 235 11.37 24.69 32.22
C LYS A 235 11.18 24.87 33.73
N LYS A 236 12.27 24.75 34.48
CA LYS A 236 12.38 25.31 35.83
C LYS A 236 13.71 26.02 35.96
#